data_AF-H2NS13-F1
#
_entry.id   AF-H2NS13-F1
#
_cell.length_a   1.000
_cell.length_b   1.000
_cell.length_c   1.000
_cell.angle_alpha   90.00
_cell.angle_beta   90.00
_cell.angle_gamma   90.00
#
_symmetry.space_group_name_H-M   'P 1'
#
loop_
_entity.id
_entity.type
_entity.pdbx_description
1 polymer ?
#
loop_
_entity_poly.entity_id
_entity_poly.type
_entity_poly.pdbx_seq_one_letter_code
_entity_poly.pdbx_strand_id
1 'polypeptide(L)' 'MMAIEELKVCLLRDTGVGKSSIVYRFARDHFDCNISPTIEVSFVTKTAPCRNDLHKFLIWDTAGQERFHSLPHGVSPEGC' A
#
# COMPACT_ATOMS: atom_id res chain seq x y z
N MET A 1 7.89 -24.87 -11.68
CA MET A 1 7.93 -23.39 -11.61
C MET A 1 7.13 -23.01 -10.37
N MET A 2 7.76 -22.46 -9.33
CA MET A 2 7.01 -21.93 -8.18
C MET A 2 6.23 -20.72 -8.68
N ALA A 3 4.91 -20.70 -8.52
CA ALA A 3 4.10 -19.55 -8.89
C ALA A 3 4.36 -18.42 -7.89
N ILE A 4 4.54 -17.20 -8.39
CA ILE A 4 4.64 -16.02 -7.53
C ILE A 4 3.21 -15.67 -7.10
N GLU A 5 2.94 -15.80 -5.80
CA GLU A 5 1.66 -15.43 -5.22
C GLU A 5 1.55 -13.90 -5.11
N GLU A 6 0.40 -13.34 -5.46
CA GLU A 6 0.09 -11.92 -5.31
C GLU A 6 -0.62 -11.66 -3.98
N LEU A 7 -0.07 -10.76 -3.16
CA LEU A 7 -0.64 -10.35 -1.88
C LEU A 7 -1.16 -8.92 -1.97
N LYS A 8 -2.45 -8.73 -1.71
CA LYS A 8 -3.11 -7.42 -1.71
C LYS A 8 -3.06 -6.79 -0.31
N VAL A 9 -2.54 -5.57 -0.21
CA VAL A 9 -2.35 -4.85 1.06
C VAL A 9 -2.95 -3.45 0.95
N CYS A 10 -3.93 -3.13 1.80
CA CYS A 10 -4.49 -1.77 1.89
C CYS A 10 -4.11 -1.15 3.24
N LEU A 11 -3.54 0.05 3.23
CA LEU A 11 -3.18 0.78 4.44
C LEU A 11 -4.25 1.81 4.79
N LEU A 12 -4.97 1.56 5.89
CA LEU A 12 -6.05 2.41 6.38
C LEU A 12 -5.66 3.05 7.71
N ARG A 13 -5.66 4.38 7.80
CA ARG A 13 -5.62 5.18 9.04
C ARG A 13 -5.63 6.68 8.73
N ASP A 14 -5.72 7.51 9.77
CA ASP A 14 -5.58 8.98 9.73
C ASP A 14 -4.34 9.48 8.99
N THR A 15 -4.40 10.73 8.53
CA THR A 15 -3.29 11.41 7.85
C THR A 15 -2.16 11.66 8.84
N GLY A 16 -0.92 11.62 8.37
CA GLY A 16 0.25 11.97 9.19
C GLY A 16 0.77 10.85 10.09
N VAL A 17 0.14 9.67 10.15
CA VAL A 17 0.65 8.54 10.97
C VAL A 17 1.83 7.77 10.34
N GLY A 18 2.28 8.16 9.15
CA GLY A 18 3.44 7.56 8.47
C GLY A 18 3.17 6.36 7.55
N LYS A 19 1.92 6.17 7.09
CA LYS A 19 1.55 5.08 6.14
C LYS A 19 2.39 5.13 4.86
N SER A 20 2.45 6.30 4.23
CA SER A 20 3.25 6.51 3.03
C SER A 20 4.73 6.25 3.31
N SER A 21 5.25 6.78 4.43
CA SER A 21 6.64 6.58 4.83
C SER A 21 7.02 5.10 4.93
N ILE A 22 6.17 4.25 5.51
CA ILE A 22 6.46 2.81 5.60
C ILE A 22 6.36 2.11 4.24
N VAL A 23 5.43 2.52 3.37
CA VAL A 23 5.33 1.99 1.99
C VAL A 23 6.57 2.32 1.17
N TYR A 24 7.01 3.57 1.19
CA TYR A 24 8.19 3.98 0.45
C TYR A 24 9.47 3.35 1.00
N ARG A 25 9.57 3.19 2.33
CA ARG A 25 10.67 2.46 2.94
C ARG A 25 10.69 1.00 2.48
N PHE A 26 9.54 0.31 2.50
CA PHE A 26 9.47 -1.08 2.06
C PHE A 26 9.76 -1.24 0.55
N ALA A 27 9.20 -0.36 -0.29
CA ALA A 27 9.29 -0.50 -1.73
C ALA A 27 10.63 -0.03 -2.31
N ARG A 28 11.22 1.02 -1.74
CA ARG A 28 12.37 1.74 -2.31
C ARG A 28 13.59 1.82 -1.39
N ASP A 29 13.51 1.28 -0.17
CA ASP A 29 14.51 1.46 0.89
C ASP A 29 14.87 2.94 1.16
N HIS A 30 13.94 3.85 0.86
CA HIS A 30 14.14 5.29 0.99
C HIS A 30 13.21 5.85 2.07
N PHE A 31 13.74 6.76 2.89
CA PHE A 31 12.97 7.52 3.85
C PHE A 31 13.15 9.01 3.60
N ASP A 32 12.04 9.72 3.40
CA ASP A 32 12.00 11.17 3.25
C ASP A 32 11.23 11.76 4.42
N CYS A 33 11.86 12.66 5.17
CA CYS A 33 11.21 13.38 6.26
C CYS A 33 10.19 14.41 5.77
N ASN A 34 10.27 14.81 4.50
CA ASN A 34 9.41 15.79 3.86
C ASN A 34 8.43 15.15 2.87
N ILE A 35 8.03 13.90 3.11
CA ILE A 35 7.13 13.22 2.20
C ILE A 35 5.80 13.97 2.11
N SER A 36 5.43 14.34 0.88
CA SER A 36 4.14 15.01 0.64
C SER A 36 2.99 14.10 1.09
N PRO A 37 1.96 14.64 1.74
CA PRO A 37 0.80 13.84 2.15
C PRO A 37 0.12 13.22 0.93
N THR A 38 -0.32 11.95 1.06
CA THR A 38 -1.13 11.28 0.04
C THR A 38 -2.47 12.01 -0.10
N ILE A 39 -2.78 12.47 -1.30
CA ILE A 39 -3.98 13.29 -1.57
C ILE A 39 -5.24 12.42 -1.77
N GLU A 40 -5.10 11.24 -2.38
CA GLU A 40 -6.25 10.39 -2.70
C GLU A 40 -5.93 8.91 -2.47
N VAL A 41 -5.20 8.29 -3.40
CA VAL A 41 -4.67 6.92 -3.26
C VAL A 41 -3.39 6.78 -4.08
N SER A 42 -2.40 6.10 -3.51
CA SER A 42 -1.17 5.71 -4.18
C SER A 42 -1.12 4.20 -4.28
N PHE A 43 -0.69 3.70 -5.44
CA PHE A 43 -0.54 2.28 -5.70
C PHE A 43 0.94 1.94 -5.88
N VAL A 44 1.42 0.97 -5.11
CA VAL A 44 2.82 0.54 -5.12
C VAL A 44 2.88 -0.98 -5.26
N THR A 45 3.70 -1.45 -6.19
CA THR A 45 3.99 -2.88 -6.36
C THR A 45 5.41 -3.18 -5.96
N LYS A 46 5.63 -4.26 -5.22
CA LYS A 46 6.96 -4.73 -4.85
C LYS A 46 6.99 -6.25 -4.82
N THR A 47 7.93 -6.84 -5.56
CA THR A 47 8.27 -8.25 -5.36
C THR A 47 9.37 -8.36 -4.31
N ALA A 48 9.15 -9.17 -3.28
CA ALA A 48 10.10 -9.36 -2.20
C ALA A 48 10.06 -10.80 -1.67
N PRO A 49 11.19 -11.34 -1.17
CA PRO A 49 11.20 -12.63 -0.51
C PRO A 49 10.45 -12.53 0.83
N CYS A 50 9.56 -13.48 1.08
CA CYS A 50 8.95 -13.72 2.39
C CYS A 50 9.19 -15.18 2.74
N ARG A 51 9.98 -15.43 3.80
CA ARG A 51 10.43 -16.77 4.18
C ARG A 51 11.17 -17.47 3.02
N ASN A 52 10.59 -18.52 2.45
CA ASN A 52 11.21 -19.32 1.39
C ASN A 52 10.67 -18.99 0.00
N ASP A 53 9.68 -18.09 -0.10
CA ASP A 53 8.97 -17.82 -1.35
C ASP A 53 9.08 -16.35 -1.76
N LEU A 54 8.93 -16.10 -3.07
CA LEU A 54 8.84 -14.75 -3.62
C LEU A 54 7.37 -14.38 -3.76
N HIS A 55 6.99 -13.26 -3.17
CA HIS A 55 5.63 -12.73 -3.26
C HIS A 55 5.63 -11.37 -3.95
N LYS A 56 4.57 -11.10 -4.71
CA LYS A 56 4.30 -9.80 -5.30
C LYS A 56 3.27 -9.07 -4.43
N PHE A 57 3.72 -8.03 -3.74
CA PHE A 57 2.87 -7.17 -2.93
C PHE A 57 2.24 -6.09 -3.82
N LEU A 58 0.92 -6.01 -3.78
CA LEU A 58 0.09 -4.97 -4.39
C LEU A 58 -0.40 -4.09 -3.24
N ILE A 59 0.15 -2.88 -3.10
CA ILE A 59 -0.06 -2.03 -1.93
C ILE A 59 -0.86 -0.80 -2.33
N TRP A 60 -2.00 -0.59 -1.67
CA TRP A 60 -2.79 0.63 -1.75
C TRP A 60 -2.52 1.48 -0.50
N ASP A 61 -1.82 2.59 -0.68
CA ASP A 61 -1.63 3.64 0.33
C ASP A 61 -2.71 4.70 0.16
N THR A 62 -3.65 4.79 1.10
CA THR A 62 -4.75 5.76 1.00
C THR A 62 -4.45 7.03 1.78
N ALA A 63 -4.93 8.16 1.28
CA ALA A 63 -5.00 9.39 2.07
C ALA A 63 -5.79 9.10 3.36
N GLY A 64 -5.23 9.49 4.50
CA GLY A 64 -5.89 9.27 5.77
C GLY A 64 -6.91 10.35 6.07
N GLN A 65 -7.92 10.52 5.22
CA GLN A 65 -8.96 11.48 5.51
C GLN A 65 -9.97 10.86 6.46
N GLU A 66 -10.11 11.47 7.64
CA GLU A 66 -11.15 11.26 8.64
C GLU A 66 -12.59 11.52 8.14
N ARG A 67 -12.78 11.70 6.82
CA ARG A 67 -14.03 12.11 6.18
C ARG A 67 -14.49 11.23 5.02
N PHE A 68 -13.78 10.16 4.65
CA PHE A 68 -14.30 9.24 3.63
C PHE A 68 -15.18 8.17 4.26
N HIS A 69 -16.48 8.46 4.28
CA HIS A 69 -17.52 7.49 4.57
C HIS A 69 -17.85 6.58 3.37
N SER A 70 -16.99 6.53 2.35
CA SER A 70 -17.21 5.73 1.16
C SER A 70 -15.88 5.41 0.49
N LEU A 71 -15.51 4.13 0.55
CA LEU A 71 -14.54 3.55 -0.37
C LEU A 71 -14.97 3.87 -1.81
N PRO A 72 -14.08 4.35 -2.69
CA PRO A 72 -14.37 4.37 -4.13
C PRO A 72 -14.71 2.94 -4.56
N HIS A 73 -15.82 2.77 -5.28
CA HIS A 73 -16.41 1.49 -5.70
C HIS A 73 -15.49 0.51 -6.48
N GLY A 74 -14.19 0.81 -6.64
CA GLY A 74 -13.18 -0.04 -7.27
C GLY A 74 -12.14 -0.63 -6.33
N VAL A 75 -12.18 -0.35 -5.02
CA VAL A 75 -11.22 -0.91 -4.04
C VAL A 75 -11.94 -1.91 -3.11
N SER A 76 -12.68 -2.83 -3.71
CA SER A 76 -13.17 -4.02 -2.99
C SER A 76 -12.22 -5.19 -3.26
N PRO A 77 -11.72 -5.90 -2.23
CA PRO A 77 -11.05 -7.18 -2.45
C PRO A 77 -12.00 -8.23 -3.04
N GLU A 78 -13.31 -7.96 -2.99
CA GLU A 78 -14.43 -8.83 -3.39
C GLU A 78 -15.06 -8.39 -4.74
N GLY A 79 -14.28 -7.79 -5.65
CA GLY A 79 -14.69 -7.57 -7.03
C GLY A 79 -14.40 -8.80 -7.87
N CYS A 80 -15.46 -9.55 -8.20
CA CYS A 80 -15.53 -10.80 -8.96
C CYS A 80 -14.54 -10.96 -10.14
#